data_AF-A0A933JH13-F1
#
_entry.id   AF-A0A933JH13-F1
#
_cell.length_a   1.000
_cell.length_b   1.000
_cell.length_c   1.000
_cell.angle_alpha   90.00
_cell.angle_beta   90.00
_cell.angle_gamma   90.00
#
_symmetry.space_group_name_H-M   'P 1'
#
loop_
_entity.id
_entity.type
_entity.pdbx_description
1 polymer ?
#
loop_
_entity_poly.entity_id
_entity_poly.type
_entity_poly.pdbx_seq_one_letter_code
_entity_poly.pdbx_strand_id
1 'polypeptide(L)' 'MSKSPVVACPTCGKEHIWDTNNRFRPFCSERCKLIDLGKWANEEYRVEQRERDAGDQETQA' A
#
# COMPACT_ATOMS: atom_id res chain seq x y z
N MET A 1 -20.08 -5.42 -19.81
CA MET A 1 -19.87 -5.74 -18.38
C MET A 1 -18.37 -5.68 -18.12
N SER A 2 -17.89 -4.73 -17.33
CA SER A 2 -16.47 -4.65 -16.96
C SER A 2 -16.16 -5.74 -15.93
N LYS A 3 -15.16 -6.57 -16.20
CA LYS A 3 -14.69 -7.60 -15.25
C LYS A 3 -13.97 -6.89 -14.11
N SER A 4 -14.36 -7.15 -12.86
CA SER A 4 -13.65 -6.64 -11.69
C SER A 4 -12.23 -7.21 -11.65
N PRO A 5 -11.19 -6.39 -11.39
CA PRO A 5 -9.82 -6.87 -11.30
C PRO A 5 -9.64 -7.75 -10.05
N VAL A 6 -8.68 -8.67 -10.10
CA VAL A 6 -8.19 -9.42 -8.94
C VAL A 6 -6.99 -8.67 -8.37
N VAL A 7 -6.95 -8.48 -7.05
CA VAL A 7 -5.86 -7.78 -6.36
C VAL A 7 -5.35 -8.60 -5.18
N ALA A 8 -4.06 -8.46 -4.86
CA ALA A 8 -3.45 -9.07 -3.69
C ALA A 8 -3.65 -8.19 -2.45
N CYS A 9 -4.05 -8.81 -1.33
CA CYS A 9 -4.16 -8.10 -0.06
C CYS A 9 -2.77 -7.66 0.44
N PRO A 10 -2.53 -6.38 0.74
CA PRO A 10 -1.22 -5.89 1.18
C PRO A 10 -0.72 -6.54 2.49
N THR A 11 -1.64 -6.98 3.35
CA THR A 11 -1.30 -7.54 4.66
C THR A 11 -0.90 -9.01 4.62
N CYS A 12 -1.57 -9.82 3.79
CA CYS A 12 -1.44 -11.29 3.82
C CYS A 12 -1.20 -11.93 2.44
N GLY A 13 -1.16 -11.14 1.37
CA GLY A 13 -0.92 -11.61 0.00
C GLY A 13 -2.09 -12.35 -0.66
N LYS A 14 -3.18 -12.61 0.06
CA LYS A 14 -4.35 -13.31 -0.50
C LYS A 14 -4.96 -12.53 -1.67
N GLU A 15 -5.14 -13.20 -2.81
CA GLU A 15 -5.86 -12.66 -3.95
C GLU A 15 -7.37 -12.58 -3.68
N HIS A 16 -8.01 -11.47 -4.04
CA HIS A 16 -9.45 -11.33 -4.01
C HIS A 16 -9.94 -10.42 -5.14
N ILE A 17 -11.20 -10.59 -5.57
CA ILE A 17 -11.78 -9.70 -6.58
C ILE A 17 -12.07 -8.33 -5.96
N TRP A 18 -11.84 -7.28 -6.74
CA TRP A 18 -12.19 -5.91 -6.40
C TRP A 18 -13.71 -5.71 -6.52
N ASP A 19 -14.42 -6.11 -5.46
CA ASP A 19 -15.88 -6.05 -5.35
C ASP A 19 -16.29 -4.96 -4.36
N THR A 20 -17.19 -4.05 -4.78
CA THR A 20 -17.77 -2.96 -3.98
C THR A 20 -18.39 -3.41 -2.66
N ASN A 21 -18.87 -4.66 -2.55
CA ASN A 21 -19.42 -5.23 -1.33
C ASN A 21 -18.37 -5.47 -0.23
N ASN A 22 -17.10 -5.71 -0.59
CA ASN A 22 -16.02 -5.81 0.40
C ASN A 22 -15.64 -4.42 0.94
N ARG A 23 -16.25 -3.96 2.03
CA ARG A 23 -15.98 -2.63 2.62
C ARG A 23 -14.53 -2.39 3.05
N PHE A 24 -13.68 -3.41 3.05
CA PHE A 24 -12.31 -3.36 3.54
C PHE A 24 -11.26 -3.35 2.42
N ARG A 25 -11.64 -3.23 1.14
CA ARG A 25 -10.68 -3.06 0.04
C ARG A 25 -9.65 -1.95 0.36
N PRO A 26 -8.35 -2.12 0.08
CA PRO A 26 -7.72 -3.19 -0.69
C PRO A 26 -7.40 -4.46 0.13
N PHE A 27 -7.90 -4.57 1.36
CA PHE A 27 -7.69 -5.74 2.21
C PHE A 27 -8.76 -6.81 1.97
N CYS A 28 -8.38 -8.08 2.17
CA CYS A 28 -9.33 -9.19 2.02
C CYS A 28 -10.33 -9.30 3.18
N SER A 29 -10.13 -8.56 4.28
CA SER A 29 -10.97 -8.61 5.49
C SER A 29 -10.67 -7.45 6.44
N GLU A 30 -11.57 -7.22 7.41
CA GLU A 30 -11.37 -6.26 8.51
C GLU A 30 -10.10 -6.54 9.32
N ARG A 31 -9.83 -7.82 9.60
CA ARG A 31 -8.61 -8.24 10.33
C ARG A 31 -7.35 -7.73 9.64
N CYS A 32 -7.26 -7.86 8.31
CA CYS A 32 -6.08 -7.41 7.57
C CYS A 32 -5.93 -5.89 7.59
N LYS A 33 -7.04 -5.15 7.46
CA LYS A 33 -7.06 -3.68 7.64
C LYS A 33 -6.53 -3.27 9.02
N LEU A 34 -6.96 -3.95 10.09
CA LEU A 34 -6.53 -3.63 11.46
C LEU A 34 -5.06 -3.97 11.72
N ILE A 35 -4.56 -5.07 11.17
CA ILE A 35 -3.13 -5.41 11.25
C ILE A 35 -2.29 -4.33 10.55
N ASP A 36 -2.69 -3.92 9.34
CA ASP A 36 -1.99 -2.85 8.62
C ASP A 36 -1.95 -1.56 9.43
N LEU A 37 -3.10 -1.15 9.99
CA LEU A 37 -3.19 -0.01 10.89
C LEU A 37 -2.27 -0.16 12.11
N GLY A 38 -2.16 -1.36 12.69
CA GLY A 38 -1.24 -1.65 13.78
C GLY A 38 0.22 -1.44 13.37
N LYS A 39 0.63 -1.90 12.19
CA LYS A 39 1.99 -1.69 11.67
C LYS A 39 2.33 -0.21 11.49
N TRP A 40 1.37 0.60 11.05
CA TRP A 40 1.50 2.06 11.01
C TRP A 40 1.69 2.64 12.41
N ALA A 41 0.82 2.27 13.35
CA ALA A 41 0.87 2.78 14.72
C ALA A 41 2.16 2.38 15.46
N ASN A 42 2.74 1.23 15.11
CA ASN A 42 3.98 0.71 15.69
C ASN A 42 5.25 1.18 14.95
N GLU A 43 5.15 2.08 13.97
CA GLU A 43 6.29 2.57 13.17
C GLU A 43 7.10 1.44 12.49
N GLU A 44 6.40 0.37 12.08
CA GLU A 44 7.01 -0.75 11.36
C GLU A 44 7.28 -0.40 9.89
N TYR A 45 6.46 0.50 9.31
CA TYR A 45 6.68 1.00 7.96
C TYR A 45 7.77 2.08 7.94
N ARG A 46 8.80 1.87 7.11
CA ARG A 46 9.94 2.78 6.96
C ARG A 46 10.25 2.98 5.49
N VAL A 47 10.64 4.20 5.13
CA VAL A 47 11.15 4.53 3.80
C VAL A 47 12.65 4.79 3.94
N GLU A 48 13.45 4.07 3.16
CA GLU A 48 14.89 4.26 3.15
C GLU A 48 15.24 5.62 2.54
N GLN A 49 16.10 6.39 3.22
CA GLN A 49 16.66 7.60 2.64
C GLN A 49 17.70 7.17 1.61
N ARG A 50 17.36 7.36 0.33
CA ARG A 50 18.37 7.32 -0.73
C ARG A 50 19.15 8.63 -0.65
N GLU A 51 20.48 8.55 -0.59
CA GLU A 51 21.31 9.72 -0.83
C GLU A 51 20.87 10.31 -2.17
N ARG A 52 20.55 11.60 -2.21
CA ARG A 52 20.31 12.27 -3.48
C ARG A 52 21.64 12.17 -4.23
N ASP A 53 21.67 11.45 -5.33
CA ASP A 53 22.83 11.45 -6.22
C ASP A 53 23.23 12.90 -6.44
N ALA A 54 24.49 13.24 -6.14
CA ALA A 54 25.04 14.59 -6.20
C ALA A 54 25.17 15.08 -7.67
N GLY A 55 24.03 15.21 -8.36
CA GLY A 55 23.93 15.45 -9.80
C GLY A 55 22.89 16.49 -10.20
N ASP A 56 22.18 17.13 -9.27
CA ASP A 56 21.37 18.31 -9.60
C ASP A 56 22.26 19.55 -9.64
N GLN A 57 22.96 19.73 -10.77
CA GLN A 57 23.58 21.00 -11.13
C GLN A 57 22.48 21.99 -11.57
N GLU A 58 22.38 23.07 -10.81
CA GLU A 58 22.11 24.45 -11.24
C GLU A 58 20.81 24.76 -12.01
N THR A 59 19.91 25.50 -11.34
CA THR A 59 19.38 26.75 -11.90
C THR A 59 19.23 27.78 -10.78
N GLN A 60 20.25 28.65 -10.63
CA GLN A 60 20.08 29.97 -10.02
C GLN A 60 19.68 30.94 -11.13
N ALA A 61 18.68 31.77 -10.85
CA ALA A 61 18.37 32.98 -11.60
C ALA A 61 18.52 34.19 -10.66
#